data_AF-A0AA97G9B6-F1
#
_entry.id   AF-A0AA97G9B6-F1
#
_cell.length_a   1.000
_cell.length_b   1.000
_cell.length_c   1.000
_cell.angle_alpha   90.00
_cell.angle_beta   90.00
_cell.angle_gamma   90.00
#
_symmetry.space_group_name_H-M   'P 1'
#
loop_
_entity.id
_entity.type
_entity.pdbx_description
1 polymer ?
#
loop_
_entity_poly.entity_id
_entity_poly.type
_entity_poly.pdbx_seq_one_letter_code
_entity_poly.pdbx_strand_id
1 'polypeptide(L)'
;MKKLFFSTSVLLALMLSGCDRDAQLASRNLSKAADQFEIDRRVVFYNGITGDYMLSLEGKCAIKDSNRQLEVTCKTGPNEFKKHFLGLSDNVTYFAEQMDGVGVSVYHNRIIWKPQSIMPNVDINGSTDDLVESMTKYTYNP
;
A
#
# COMPACT_ATOMS: atom_id res chain seq x y z
N MET A 1 9.01 48.52 15.71
CA MET A 1 8.78 48.20 14.28
C MET A 1 9.18 46.78 13.87
N LYS A 2 10.22 46.15 14.45
CA LYS A 2 10.62 44.76 14.12
C LYS A 2 9.61 43.67 14.53
N LYS A 3 8.82 43.89 15.59
CA LYS A 3 7.80 42.93 16.06
C LYS A 3 6.55 42.85 15.16
N LEU A 4 6.30 43.87 14.32
CA LEU A 4 5.16 43.88 13.41
C LEU A 4 5.37 42.94 12.21
N PHE A 5 6.61 42.82 11.71
CA PHE A 5 6.94 41.95 10.58
C PHE A 5 6.89 40.45 10.91
N PHE A 6 7.10 40.08 12.18
CA PHE A 6 7.07 38.66 12.59
C PHE A 6 5.62 38.14 12.71
N SER A 7 4.68 39.01 13.10
CA SER A 7 3.27 38.63 13.28
C SER A 7 2.52 38.44 11.96
N THR A 8 2.89 39.18 10.91
CA THR A 8 2.30 39.02 9.56
C THR A 8 2.77 37.75 8.85
N SER A 9 3.99 37.27 9.13
CA SER A 9 4.52 36.03 8.54
C SER A 9 3.80 34.77 9.05
N VAL A 10 3.44 34.72 10.33
CA VAL A 10 2.72 33.59 10.94
C VAL A 10 1.28 33.49 10.43
N LEU A 11 0.62 34.63 10.20
CA LEU A 11 -0.76 34.64 9.67
C LEU A 11 -0.82 34.17 8.21
N LEU A 12 0.25 34.42 7.43
CA LEU A 12 0.35 33.98 6.04
C LEU A 12 0.65 32.47 5.92
N ALA A 13 1.38 31.89 6.88
CA ALA A 13 1.68 30.46 6.92
C ALA A 13 0.43 29.58 7.21
N LEU A 14 -0.57 30.10 7.92
CA LEU A 14 -1.82 29.40 8.22
C LEU A 14 -2.81 29.34 7.03
N MET A 15 -2.59 30.16 6.00
CA MET A 15 -3.46 30.20 4.80
C MET A 15 -3.10 29.12 3.76
N LEU A 16 -2.01 28.38 3.94
CA LEU A 16 -1.55 27.35 2.97
C LEU A 16 -1.98 25.92 3.32
N SER A 17 -2.66 25.66 4.45
CA SER A 17 -2.93 24.30 4.94
C SER A 17 -4.27 23.68 4.51
N GLY A 18 -5.03 24.31 3.60
CA GLY A 18 -6.42 23.90 3.28
C GLY A 18 -6.75 23.57 1.82
N CYS A 19 -5.78 23.52 0.88
CA CYS A 19 -6.07 23.47 -0.56
C CYS A 19 -6.33 22.07 -1.15
N ASP A 20 -6.62 21.07 -0.33
CA ASP A 20 -6.99 19.77 -0.86
C ASP A 20 -8.43 19.82 -1.40
N ARG A 21 -8.58 19.60 -2.71
CA ARG A 21 -9.90 19.54 -3.36
C ARG A 21 -10.65 18.29 -2.88
N ASP A 22 -11.97 18.36 -2.80
CA ASP A 22 -12.85 17.24 -2.41
C ASP A 22 -12.50 15.93 -3.14
N ALA A 23 -12.22 16.01 -4.44
CA ALA A 23 -11.81 14.87 -5.26
C ALA A 23 -10.51 14.21 -4.78
N GLN A 24 -9.55 14.99 -4.27
CA GLN A 24 -8.30 14.46 -3.72
C GLN A 24 -8.54 13.78 -2.37
N LEU A 25 -9.43 14.32 -1.52
CA LEU A 25 -9.82 13.66 -0.26
C LEU A 25 -10.56 12.35 -0.54
N ALA A 26 -11.53 12.37 -1.46
CA ALA A 26 -12.26 11.18 -1.88
C ALA A 26 -11.29 10.10 -2.41
N SER A 27 -10.40 10.47 -3.33
CA SER A 27 -9.37 9.57 -3.88
C SER A 27 -8.51 8.94 -2.77
N ARG A 28 -7.96 9.75 -1.87
CA ARG A 28 -7.13 9.25 -0.76
C ARG A 28 -7.90 8.30 0.16
N ASN A 29 -9.17 8.60 0.45
CA ASN A 29 -9.99 7.77 1.30
C ASN A 29 -10.40 6.45 0.63
N LEU A 30 -10.71 6.48 -0.67
CA LEU A 30 -10.96 5.27 -1.47
C LEU A 30 -9.72 4.38 -1.54
N SER A 31 -8.54 4.97 -1.78
CA SER A 31 -7.27 4.21 -1.76
C SER A 31 -7.04 3.54 -0.41
N LYS A 32 -7.20 4.27 0.70
CA LYS A 32 -7.08 3.70 2.05
C LYS A 32 -8.09 2.59 2.33
N ALA A 33 -9.34 2.75 1.90
CA ALA A 33 -10.37 1.73 2.07
C ALA A 33 -10.04 0.45 1.28
N ALA A 34 -9.54 0.60 0.06
CA ALA A 34 -9.09 -0.55 -0.72
C ALA A 34 -7.82 -1.20 -0.16
N ASP A 35 -6.91 -0.44 0.43
CA ASP A 35 -5.74 -0.99 1.16
C ASP A 35 -6.16 -1.77 2.42
N GLN A 36 -7.38 -1.53 2.93
CA GLN A 36 -8.00 -2.36 3.97
C GLN A 36 -8.84 -3.53 3.42
N PHE A 37 -8.79 -3.76 2.11
CA PHE A 37 -9.58 -4.79 1.44
C PHE A 37 -11.09 -4.59 1.64
N GLU A 38 -11.58 -3.36 1.70
CA GLU A 38 -13.02 -3.10 1.84
C GLU A 38 -13.71 -2.94 0.49
N ILE A 39 -12.95 -2.58 -0.55
CA ILE A 39 -13.43 -2.25 -1.88
C ILE A 39 -13.09 -3.37 -2.85
N ASP A 40 -14.09 -3.79 -3.64
CA ASP A 40 -13.92 -4.70 -4.75
C ASP A 40 -13.42 -3.95 -5.99
N ARG A 41 -12.32 -4.46 -6.55
CA ARG A 41 -11.66 -3.92 -7.74
C ARG A 41 -11.45 -5.01 -8.76
N ARG A 42 -11.54 -4.60 -10.02
CA ARG A 42 -11.16 -5.41 -11.18
C ARG A 42 -9.92 -4.80 -11.79
N VAL A 43 -8.86 -5.59 -11.88
CA VAL A 43 -7.61 -5.21 -12.54
C VAL A 43 -7.41 -6.11 -13.73
N VAL A 44 -7.29 -5.52 -14.91
CA VAL A 44 -7.17 -6.26 -16.15
C VAL A 44 -5.92 -5.83 -16.87
N PHE A 45 -5.08 -6.81 -17.19
CA PHE A 45 -3.89 -6.67 -17.99
C PHE A 45 -4.21 -7.03 -19.43
N TYR A 46 -3.77 -6.18 -20.34
CA TYR A 46 -4.00 -6.38 -21.74
C TYR A 46 -2.83 -5.86 -22.58
N ASN A 47 -2.71 -6.43 -23.77
CA ASN A 47 -1.78 -5.97 -24.77
C ASN A 47 -2.37 -4.76 -25.51
N GLY A 48 -1.71 -3.62 -25.43
CA GLY A 48 -2.15 -2.37 -26.08
C GLY A 48 -2.08 -2.38 -27.61
N ILE A 49 -1.37 -3.33 -28.22
CA ILE A 49 -1.26 -3.49 -29.67
C ILE A 49 -2.35 -4.44 -30.19
N THR A 50 -2.46 -5.65 -29.61
CA THR A 50 -3.39 -6.68 -30.10
C THR A 50 -4.79 -6.57 -29.49
N GLY A 51 -4.91 -5.93 -28.32
CA GLY A 51 -6.15 -5.90 -27.53
C GLY A 51 -6.39 -7.16 -26.70
N ASP A 52 -5.45 -8.11 -26.68
CA ASP A 52 -5.63 -9.38 -25.98
C ASP A 52 -5.61 -9.20 -24.46
N TYR A 53 -6.60 -9.78 -23.80
CA TYR A 53 -6.66 -9.87 -22.34
C TYR A 53 -5.73 -10.98 -21.84
N MET A 54 -4.71 -10.59 -21.07
CA MET A 54 -3.68 -11.52 -20.60
C MET A 54 -4.01 -12.06 -19.20
N LEU A 55 -4.58 -11.23 -18.34
CA LEU A 55 -4.93 -11.58 -16.97
C LEU A 55 -6.04 -10.65 -16.46
N SER A 56 -7.02 -11.20 -15.75
CA SER A 56 -7.99 -10.44 -14.96
C SER A 56 -7.91 -10.89 -13.51
N LEU A 57 -7.85 -9.93 -12.60
CA LEU A 57 -7.88 -10.12 -11.16
C LEU A 57 -9.11 -9.37 -10.63
N GLU A 58 -9.96 -10.06 -9.89
CA GLU A 58 -11.20 -9.49 -9.38
C GLU A 58 -11.35 -9.80 -7.89
N GLY A 59 -11.87 -8.81 -7.15
CA GLY A 59 -12.22 -8.93 -5.74
C GLY A 59 -11.57 -7.84 -4.89
N LYS A 60 -11.38 -8.12 -3.61
CA LYS A 60 -10.84 -7.16 -2.64
C LYS A 60 -9.33 -7.05 -2.81
N CYS A 61 -8.90 -6.12 -3.66
CA CYS A 61 -7.50 -5.97 -4.06
C CYS A 61 -6.94 -4.57 -3.79
N ALA A 62 -5.78 -4.53 -3.14
CA ALA A 62 -4.94 -3.35 -3.00
C ALA A 62 -3.92 -3.30 -4.15
N ILE A 63 -3.62 -2.10 -4.63
CA ILE A 63 -2.74 -1.88 -5.77
C ILE A 63 -1.63 -0.93 -5.36
N LYS A 64 -0.39 -1.27 -5.71
CA LYS A 64 0.77 -0.40 -5.57
C LYS A 64 1.54 -0.42 -6.88
N ASP A 65 1.79 0.76 -7.45
CA ASP A 65 2.68 0.88 -8.60
C ASP A 65 4.06 1.38 -8.17
N SER A 66 5.09 0.98 -8.91
CA SER A 66 6.45 1.49 -8.75
C SER A 66 7.27 1.14 -9.98
N ASN A 67 7.93 2.13 -10.61
CA ASN A 67 8.96 1.93 -11.64
C ASN A 67 8.66 0.82 -12.67
N ARG A 68 7.52 0.91 -13.36
CA ARG A 68 7.04 -0.08 -14.36
C ARG A 68 6.65 -1.45 -13.81
N GLN A 69 6.38 -1.57 -12.52
CA GLN A 69 5.82 -2.76 -11.91
C GLN A 69 4.51 -2.41 -11.21
N LEU A 70 3.51 -3.27 -11.39
CA LEU A 70 2.29 -3.25 -10.61
C LEU A 70 2.31 -4.40 -9.62
N GLU A 71 2.11 -4.09 -8.35
CA GLU A 71 1.86 -5.07 -7.30
C GLU A 71 0.38 -5.07 -6.96
N VAL A 72 -0.27 -6.22 -7.14
CA VAL A 72 -1.68 -6.40 -6.78
C VAL A 72 -1.75 -7.41 -5.66
N THR A 73 -2.23 -6.98 -4.49
CA THR A 73 -2.46 -7.87 -3.34
C THR A 73 -3.95 -8.05 -3.18
N CYS A 74 -4.44 -9.28 -3.30
CA CYS A 74 -5.85 -9.60 -3.19
C CYS A 74 -6.11 -10.49 -1.96
N LYS A 75 -7.18 -10.19 -1.23
CA LYS A 75 -7.68 -11.04 -0.15
C LYS A 75 -8.57 -12.14 -0.75
N THR A 76 -8.12 -13.39 -0.68
CA THR A 76 -8.83 -14.56 -1.26
C THR A 76 -9.65 -15.35 -0.24
N GLY A 77 -9.42 -15.13 1.05
CA GLY A 77 -10.14 -15.75 2.15
C GLY A 77 -10.02 -14.93 3.43
N PRO A 78 -10.59 -15.37 4.57
CA PRO A 78 -10.59 -14.60 5.82
C PRO A 78 -9.21 -14.13 6.27
N ASN A 79 -8.20 -15.00 6.13
CA ASN A 79 -6.79 -14.76 6.47
C ASN A 79 -5.83 -15.15 5.33
N GLU A 80 -6.33 -15.22 4.09
CA GLU A 80 -5.55 -15.64 2.94
C GLU A 80 -5.39 -14.49 1.94
N PHE A 81 -4.17 -14.30 1.48
CA PHE A 81 -3.81 -13.22 0.58
C PHE A 81 -2.94 -13.77 -0.54
N LYS A 82 -3.19 -13.31 -1.77
CA LYS A 82 -2.34 -13.55 -2.92
C LYS A 82 -1.73 -12.24 -3.36
N LYS A 83 -0.42 -12.24 -3.64
CA LYS A 83 0.28 -11.09 -4.17
C LYS A 83 0.81 -11.41 -5.56
N HIS A 84 0.48 -10.54 -6.51
CA HIS A 84 0.89 -10.64 -7.90
C HIS A 84 1.87 -9.52 -8.20
N PHE A 85 2.98 -9.86 -8.85
CA PHE A 85 3.98 -8.93 -9.35
C PHE A 85 3.90 -8.93 -10.86
N LEU A 86 3.54 -7.79 -11.45
CA LEU A 86 3.20 -7.70 -12.86
C LEU A 86 4.05 -6.61 -13.50
N GLY A 87 4.93 -7.02 -14.43
CA GLY A 87 5.81 -6.10 -15.14
C GLY A 87 5.10 -5.39 -16.29
N LEU A 88 5.22 -4.07 -16.34
CA LEU A 88 4.69 -3.22 -17.40
C LEU A 88 5.73 -3.03 -18.50
N SER A 89 5.31 -3.35 -19.72
CA SER A 89 6.12 -3.23 -20.95
C SER A 89 5.48 -2.21 -21.87
N ASP A 90 6.18 -1.81 -22.94
CA ASP A 90 5.65 -0.78 -23.85
C ASP A 90 4.34 -1.22 -24.54
N ASN A 91 4.14 -2.54 -24.66
CA ASN A 91 2.95 -3.14 -25.25
C ASN A 91 1.97 -3.71 -24.21
N VAL A 92 2.34 -3.78 -22.93
CA VAL A 92 1.53 -4.43 -21.89
C VAL A 92 1.20 -3.41 -20.81
N THR A 93 -0.09 -3.11 -20.68
CA THR A 93 -0.62 -2.16 -19.71
C THR A 93 -1.78 -2.77 -18.93
N TYR A 94 -2.33 -2.01 -18.00
CA TYR A 94 -3.44 -2.42 -17.18
C TYR A 94 -4.49 -1.33 -17.06
N PHE A 95 -5.73 -1.74 -16.80
CA PHE A 95 -6.74 -0.86 -16.23
C PHE A 95 -7.20 -1.41 -14.89
N ALA A 96 -7.48 -0.53 -13.95
CA ALA A 96 -8.02 -0.88 -12.65
C ALA A 96 -9.33 -0.11 -12.44
N GLU A 97 -10.40 -0.85 -12.26
CA GLU A 97 -11.74 -0.33 -12.01
C GLU A 97 -12.16 -0.68 -10.58
N GLN A 98 -12.81 0.27 -9.91
CA GLN A 98 -13.59 0.00 -8.73
C GLN A 98 -15.01 -0.38 -9.17
N MET A 99 -15.45 -1.60 -8.84
CA MET A 99 -16.69 -2.15 -9.38
C MET A 99 -17.93 -1.46 -8.83
N ASP A 100 -17.97 -1.25 -7.52
CA ASP A 100 -19.12 -0.65 -6.84
C ASP A 100 -18.80 0.75 -6.29
N GLY A 101 -19.80 1.62 -6.33
CA GLY A 101 -19.71 2.94 -5.69
C GLY A 101 -19.64 2.81 -4.17
N VAL A 102 -18.61 3.39 -3.55
CA VAL A 102 -18.45 3.42 -2.10
C VAL A 102 -18.44 4.88 -1.63
N GLY A 103 -19.33 5.19 -0.69
CA GLY A 103 -19.37 6.51 -0.06
C GLY A 103 -18.15 6.74 0.82
N VAL A 104 -17.38 7.80 0.54
CA VAL A 104 -16.26 8.25 1.39
C VAL A 104 -16.43 9.70 1.76
N SER A 105 -15.87 10.08 2.92
CA SER A 105 -15.88 11.46 3.37
C SER A 105 -15.00 12.34 2.47
N VAL A 106 -15.52 13.48 2.05
CA VAL A 106 -14.76 14.56 1.39
C VAL A 106 -14.27 15.61 2.37
N TYR A 107 -14.67 15.52 3.64
CA TYR A 107 -14.33 16.51 4.68
C TYR A 107 -13.25 16.02 5.64
N HIS A 108 -13.15 14.70 5.83
CA HIS A 108 -12.26 14.10 6.82
C HIS A 108 -11.38 13.03 6.18
N ASN A 109 -10.09 13.07 6.50
CA ASN A 109 -9.16 12.00 6.12
C ASN A 109 -9.43 10.75 6.96
N ARG A 110 -9.46 9.60 6.29
CA ARG A 110 -9.47 8.30 6.96
C ARG A 110 -8.10 8.00 7.53
N ILE A 111 -8.01 7.69 8.82
CA ILE A 111 -6.76 7.26 9.47
C ILE A 111 -6.98 5.86 10.00
N ILE A 112 -6.06 4.95 9.70
CA ILE A 112 -6.10 3.55 10.14
C ILE A 112 -4.88 3.34 11.02
N TRP A 113 -5.09 2.91 12.26
CA TRP A 113 -4.04 2.66 13.23
C TRP A 113 -4.02 1.16 13.59
N LYS A 114 -2.89 0.48 13.35
CA LYS A 114 -2.69 -0.96 13.61
C LYS A 114 -1.47 -1.16 14.53
N PRO A 115 -1.62 -1.11 15.86
CA PRO A 115 -0.49 -1.19 16.78
C PRO A 115 0.22 -2.55 16.75
N GLN A 116 -0.53 -3.63 16.53
CA GLN A 116 0.00 -4.99 16.57
C GLN A 116 1.00 -5.28 15.45
N SER A 117 0.97 -4.56 14.31
CA SER A 117 1.94 -4.76 13.23
C SER A 117 3.35 -4.24 13.55
N ILE A 118 3.51 -3.53 14.68
CA ILE A 118 4.82 -3.06 15.16
C ILE A 118 5.58 -4.21 15.86
N MET A 119 4.86 -5.17 16.44
CA MET A 119 5.48 -6.33 17.09
C MET A 119 5.86 -7.36 16.03
N PRO A 120 7.17 -7.64 15.82
CA PRO A 120 7.57 -8.66 14.86
C PRO A 120 7.12 -10.03 15.37
N ASN A 121 6.57 -10.85 14.47
CA ASN A 121 6.46 -12.28 14.73
C ASN A 121 7.86 -12.90 14.54
N VAL A 122 8.34 -13.68 15.50
CA VAL A 122 9.67 -14.28 15.48
C VAL A 122 9.52 -15.77 15.15
N ASP A 123 9.79 -16.13 13.91
CA ASP A 123 9.86 -17.52 13.48
C ASP A 123 11.28 -18.06 13.73
N ILE A 124 11.45 -18.84 14.79
CA ILE A 124 12.74 -19.47 15.12
C ILE A 124 12.84 -20.78 14.37
N ASN A 125 13.59 -20.78 13.27
CA ASN A 125 14.02 -22.00 12.57
C ASN A 125 15.43 -22.36 13.07
N GLY A 126 15.52 -23.18 14.12
CA GLY A 126 16.80 -23.72 14.60
C GLY A 126 16.98 -25.16 14.14
N SER A 127 18.04 -25.44 13.37
CA SER A 127 18.50 -26.82 13.17
C SER A 127 19.25 -27.27 14.43
N THR A 128 19.12 -28.54 14.81
CA THR A 128 19.89 -29.11 15.93
C THR A 128 21.41 -29.05 15.69
N ASP A 129 21.82 -28.99 14.43
CA ASP A 129 23.24 -28.93 14.04
C ASP A 129 23.87 -27.55 14.35
N ASP A 130 23.10 -26.47 14.20
CA ASP A 130 23.55 -25.10 14.50
C ASP A 130 23.79 -24.89 16.01
N LEU A 131 23.04 -25.61 16.85
CA LEU A 131 23.21 -25.57 18.31
C LEU A 131 24.52 -26.25 18.73
N VAL A 132 24.89 -27.37 18.10
CA VAL A 132 26.12 -28.11 18.43
C VAL A 132 27.37 -27.31 18.01
N GLU A 133 27.32 -26.64 16.86
CA GLU A 133 28.42 -25.79 16.38
C GLU A 133 28.61 -24.55 17.27
N SER A 134 27.52 -23.94 17.75
CA SER A 134 27.60 -22.81 18.68
C SER A 134 28.21 -23.21 20.03
N MET A 135 27.85 -24.37 20.58
CA MET A 135 28.41 -24.84 21.86
C MET A 135 29.87 -25.31 21.77
N THR A 136 30.28 -25.88 20.63
CA THR A 136 31.69 -26.27 20.41
C THR A 136 32.60 -25.06 20.23
N LYS A 137 32.11 -23.97 19.61
CA LYS A 137 32.88 -22.73 19.43
C LYS A 137 33.19 -21.98 20.74
N TYR A 138 32.34 -22.11 21.77
CA TYR A 138 32.61 -21.57 23.11
C TYR A 138 33.44 -22.50 24.02
N THR A 139 33.54 -23.79 23.68
CA THR A 139 34.28 -24.77 24.50
C THR A 139 35.74 -24.94 24.03
N TYR A 140 36.10 -24.49 22.83
CA TYR A 140 37.48 -24.47 22.34
C TYR A 140 37.99 -23.04 22.13
N ASN A 141 38.44 -22.42 23.22
CA ASN A 141 39.33 -21.26 23.17
C ASN A 141 40.57 -21.62 24.03
N PRO A 142 41.72 -21.98 23.45
CA PRO A 142 42.97 -22.10 24.21
C PRO A 142 43.42 -20.75 24.80
#